data_AF-A0A8E2DHB7-F1
#
_entry.id   AF-A0A8E2DHB7-F1
#
_cell.length_a   1.000
_cell.length_b   1.000
_cell.length_c   1.000
_cell.angle_alpha   90.00
_cell.angle_beta   90.00
_cell.angle_gamma   90.00
#
_symmetry.space_group_name_H-M   'P 1'
#
loop_
_entity.id
_entity.type
_entity.pdbx_description
1 polymer ?
#
loop_
_entity_poly.entity_id
_entity_poly.type
_entity_poly.pdbx_seq_one_letter_code
_entity_poly.pdbx_strand_id
1 'polypeptide(L)'
;MSQMNGPFPPDFLKQCLRWKDYFTDDGALLRASSFELPLLEELLQTHGTIQEVDAIATAAFMRKCMTIKPYKHPVQSELLQDE
;
A
#
# COMPACT_ATOMS: atom_id res chain seq x y z
N MET A 1 -12.17 -2.19 2.07
CA MET A 1 -11.14 -1.42 2.79
C MET A 1 -9.79 -1.91 2.29
N SER A 2 -8.92 -1.01 1.82
CA SER A 2 -7.63 -1.39 1.21
C SER A 2 -6.57 -1.53 2.30
N GLN A 3 -5.90 -2.69 2.36
CA GLN A 3 -4.72 -2.88 3.20
C GLN A 3 -3.62 -1.87 2.81
N MET A 4 -2.63 -1.69 3.68
CA MET A 4 -1.56 -0.69 3.54
C MET A 4 -0.91 -0.69 2.14
N ASN A 5 -0.70 -1.86 1.53
CA ASN A 5 -0.22 -2.01 0.15
C ASN A 5 -0.57 -3.39 -0.41
N GLY A 6 -1.85 -3.77 -0.43
CA GLY A 6 -2.24 -5.08 -0.95
C GLY A 6 -3.76 -5.28 -1.06
N PRO A 7 -4.19 -6.34 -1.77
CA PRO A 7 -3.38 -7.33 -2.50
C PRO A 7 -2.77 -6.79 -3.81
N PHE A 8 -1.61 -7.33 -4.22
CA PHE A 8 -0.95 -6.91 -5.46
C PHE A 8 -1.64 -7.52 -6.69
N PRO A 9 -1.92 -6.73 -7.75
CA PRO A 9 -2.52 -7.27 -8.96
C PRO A 9 -1.63 -8.34 -9.62
N PRO A 10 -2.16 -9.51 -10.03
CA PRO A 10 -1.36 -10.56 -10.66
C PRO A 10 -0.59 -10.11 -11.91
N ASP A 11 -1.20 -9.25 -12.73
CA ASP A 11 -0.54 -8.70 -13.93
C ASP A 11 0.64 -7.79 -13.60
N PHE A 12 0.62 -7.14 -12.43
CA PHE A 12 1.76 -6.38 -11.94
C PHE A 12 2.87 -7.33 -11.46
N LEU A 13 2.53 -8.33 -10.65
CA LEU A 13 3.51 -9.30 -10.13
C LEU A 13 4.25 -10.00 -11.27
N LYS A 14 3.55 -10.42 -12.33
CA LYS A 14 4.15 -11.09 -13.49
C LYS A 14 5.21 -10.24 -14.23
N GLN A 15 5.20 -8.93 -14.05
CA GLN A 15 6.22 -8.02 -14.63
C GLN A 15 7.47 -7.90 -13.75
N CYS A 16 7.41 -8.30 -12.48
CA CYS A 16 8.55 -8.22 -11.57
C CYS A 16 9.49 -9.41 -11.76
N LEU A 17 10.79 -9.15 -11.98
CA LEU A 17 11.78 -10.18 -12.33
C LEU A 17 11.79 -11.42 -11.41
N ARG A 18 11.52 -11.23 -10.13
CA ARG A 18 11.66 -12.27 -9.08
C ARG A 18 10.35 -12.65 -8.42
N TRP A 19 9.20 -12.36 -9.03
CA TRP A 19 7.90 -12.54 -8.36
C TRP A 19 7.68 -13.98 -7.86
N LYS A 20 8.12 -14.98 -8.64
CA LYS A 20 8.02 -16.40 -8.28
C LYS A 20 8.84 -16.81 -7.05
N ASP A 21 9.84 -16.01 -6.65
CA ASP A 21 10.61 -16.28 -5.42
C ASP A 21 9.78 -15.99 -4.16
N TYR A 22 8.74 -15.16 -4.27
CA TYR A 22 8.00 -14.57 -3.15
C TYR A 22 6.50 -14.83 -3.19
N PHE A 23 5.92 -15.02 -4.37
CA PHE A 23 4.49 -15.16 -4.59
C PHE A 23 4.14 -16.46 -5.30
N THR A 24 2.98 -17.01 -4.96
CA THR A 24 2.29 -18.07 -5.71
C THR A 24 1.66 -17.51 -7.00
N ASP A 25 1.24 -18.40 -7.91
CA ASP A 25 0.60 -18.00 -9.17
C ASP A 25 -0.74 -17.24 -8.98
N ASP A 26 -1.42 -17.48 -7.85
CA ASP A 26 -2.63 -16.76 -7.41
C ASP A 26 -2.33 -15.46 -6.64
N GLY A 27 -1.06 -15.09 -6.45
CA GLY A 27 -0.63 -13.82 -5.88
C GLY A 27 -0.52 -13.78 -4.35
N ALA A 28 -0.60 -14.93 -3.68
CA ALA A 28 -0.37 -15.05 -2.25
C ALA A 28 1.14 -15.12 -1.93
N LEU A 29 1.53 -14.75 -0.72
CA LEU A 29 2.92 -14.83 -0.28
C LEU A 29 3.32 -16.28 0.04
N LEU A 30 4.45 -16.75 -0.48
CA LEU A 30 4.94 -18.12 -0.28
C LEU A 30 5.35 -18.44 1.17
N ARG A 31 5.77 -17.42 1.93
CA ARG A 31 6.40 -17.58 3.24
C ARG A 31 5.67 -16.83 4.36
N ALA A 32 4.39 -16.51 4.16
CA ALA A 32 3.55 -15.89 5.17
C ALA A 32 2.26 -16.72 5.36
N SER A 33 1.99 -17.15 6.60
CA SER A 33 0.81 -17.96 6.94
C SER A 33 -0.46 -17.14 7.10
N SER A 34 -0.33 -15.90 7.56
CA SER A 34 -1.41 -14.92 7.67
C SER A 34 -0.79 -13.53 7.72
N PHE A 35 -1.00 -12.74 6.67
CA PHE A 35 -0.55 -11.35 6.63
C PHE A 35 -1.78 -10.44 6.61
N GLU A 36 -2.28 -10.13 7.80
CA GLU A 36 -3.28 -9.09 7.98
C GLU A 36 -2.56 -7.80 8.34
N LEU A 37 -2.49 -6.88 7.40
CA LEU A 37 -2.07 -5.53 7.70
C LEU A 37 -3.27 -4.77 8.29
N PRO A 38 -3.12 -4.14 9.47
CA PRO A 38 -4.11 -3.21 9.96
C PRO A 38 -4.28 -2.06 8.97
N LEU A 39 -5.40 -1.34 9.08
CA LEU A 39 -5.62 -0.15 8.27
C LEU A 39 -4.54 0.88 8.60
N LEU A 40 -4.10 1.64 7.59
CA LEU A 40 -3.04 2.63 7.79
C LEU A 40 -3.49 3.71 8.78
N GLU A 41 -4.78 4.06 8.78
CA GLU A 41 -5.41 4.95 9.75
C GLU A 41 -5.26 4.42 11.18
N GLU A 42 -5.55 3.13 11.39
CA GLU A 42 -5.44 2.48 12.70
C GLU A 42 -4.00 2.51 13.21
N LEU A 43 -3.02 2.30 12.33
CA LEU A 43 -1.60 2.41 12.68
C LEU A 43 -1.21 3.85 13.06
N LEU A 44 -1.62 4.84 12.29
CA LEU A 44 -1.34 6.25 12.55
C LEU A 44 -1.92 6.69 13.90
N GLN A 45 -3.11 6.19 14.25
CA GLN A 45 -3.77 6.43 15.53
C GLN A 45 -3.07 5.68 16.68
N THR A 46 -2.71 4.41 16.49
CA THR A 46 -2.09 3.57 17.53
C THR A 46 -0.77 4.15 18.03
N HIS A 47 -0.02 4.80 17.14
CA HIS A 47 1.25 5.44 17.49
C HIS A 47 1.12 6.88 17.99
N GLY A 48 -0.10 7.40 18.17
CA GLY A 48 -0.37 8.73 18.74
C GLY A 48 0.25 9.88 17.95
N THR A 49 0.63 9.64 16.70
CA THR A 49 1.38 10.59 15.88
C THR A 49 0.44 11.63 15.24
N ILE A 50 -0.83 11.26 15.05
CA ILE A 50 -1.84 12.04 14.31
C ILE A 50 -3.19 11.93 15.03
N GLN A 51 -3.96 13.02 15.08
CA GLN A 51 -5.32 12.99 15.64
C GLN A 51 -6.25 12.14 14.77
N GLU A 52 -7.30 11.56 15.36
CA GLU A 52 -8.25 10.71 14.65
C GLU A 52 -8.84 11.39 13.39
N VAL A 53 -9.14 12.69 13.49
CA VAL A 53 -9.66 13.52 12.39
C VAL A 53 -8.69 13.61 11.20
N ASP A 54 -7.39 13.63 11.44
CA ASP A 54 -6.36 13.79 10.42
C ASP A 54 -5.82 12.45 9.90
N ALA A 55 -6.09 11.36 10.61
CA ALA A 55 -5.58 10.02 10.29
C ALA A 55 -6.07 9.54 8.92
N ILE A 56 -7.32 9.82 8.56
CA ILE A 56 -7.92 9.42 7.28
C ILE A 56 -7.25 10.14 6.12
N ALA A 57 -7.12 11.47 6.20
CA ALA A 57 -6.50 12.29 5.16
C ALA A 57 -5.01 11.92 4.99
N THR A 58 -4.31 11.75 6.12
CA THR A 58 -2.89 11.36 6.08
C THR A 58 -2.71 9.96 5.49
N ALA A 59 -3.54 9.00 5.88
CA ALA A 59 -3.48 7.66 5.30
C ALA A 59 -3.80 7.67 3.79
N ALA A 60 -4.72 8.52 3.33
CA ALA A 60 -5.01 8.69 1.91
C ALA A 60 -3.79 9.23 1.15
N PHE A 61 -3.15 10.28 1.66
CA PHE A 61 -1.91 10.83 1.10
C PHE A 61 -0.79 9.78 1.05
N MET A 62 -0.55 9.09 2.17
CA MET A 62 0.47 8.04 2.24
C MET A 62 0.21 6.91 1.24
N ARG A 63 -1.04 6.49 1.02
CA ARG A 63 -1.38 5.50 -0.01
C ARG A 63 -1.04 5.99 -1.43
N LYS A 64 -1.26 7.28 -1.73
CA LYS A 64 -0.85 7.86 -3.02
C LYS A 64 0.66 7.74 -3.20
N CYS A 65 1.43 8.13 -2.17
CA CYS A 65 2.89 8.02 -2.15
C CYS A 65 3.40 6.57 -2.27
N MET A 66 2.64 5.59 -1.78
CA MET A 66 3.01 4.17 -1.83
C MET A 66 2.51 3.45 -3.09
N THR A 67 2.00 4.16 -4.10
CA THR A 67 1.43 3.53 -5.29
C THR A 67 2.45 2.65 -6.03
N ILE A 68 2.19 1.35 -6.04
CA ILE A 68 3.14 0.34 -6.52
C ILE A 68 3.22 0.26 -8.05
N LYS A 69 2.13 0.57 -8.77
CA LYS A 69 2.15 0.57 -10.23
C LYS A 69 2.96 1.77 -10.71
N PRO A 70 4.12 1.59 -11.36
CA PRO A 70 5.03 2.70 -11.70
C PRO A 70 4.35 3.77 -12.56
N TYR A 71 3.51 3.36 -13.50
CA TYR A 71 2.74 4.24 -14.40
C TYR A 71 1.49 4.87 -13.74
N LYS A 72 1.17 4.51 -12.51
CA LYS A 72 0.16 5.19 -11.68
C LYS A 72 0.78 5.92 -10.50
N HIS A 73 2.10 5.86 -10.36
CA HIS A 73 2.79 6.57 -9.30
C HIS A 73 2.61 8.06 -9.56
N PRO A 74 2.07 8.82 -8.61
CA PRO A 74 1.88 10.25 -8.80
C PRO A 74 3.25 10.91 -9.01
N VAL A 75 3.32 11.87 -9.92
CA VAL A 75 4.53 12.69 -10.08
C VAL A 75 4.63 13.66 -8.90
N GLN A 76 5.84 14.14 -8.62
CA GLN A 76 6.08 15.00 -7.46
C GLN A 76 5.15 16.22 -7.42
N SER A 77 4.85 16.84 -8.56
CA SER A 77 3.95 17.98 -8.65
C SER A 77 2.52 17.67 -8.23
N GLU A 78 2.02 16.45 -8.48
CA GLU A 78 0.69 16.03 -8.07
C GLU A 78 0.62 15.83 -6.55
N LEU A 79 1.68 15.28 -5.93
CA LEU A 79 1.75 15.13 -4.48
C LEU A 79 1.87 16.47 -3.75
N LEU A 80 2.51 17.47 -4.35
CA LEU A 80 2.63 18.81 -3.76
C LEU A 80 1.31 19.61 -3.82
N GLN A 81 0.36 19.17 -4.64
CA GLN A 81 -0.96 19.78 -4.81
C GLN A 81 -2.07 18.95 -4.15
N ASP A 82 -1.71 17.95 -3.35
CA ASP A 82 -2.68 17.12 -2.64
C ASP A 82 -3.35 17.93 -1.53
N GLU A 83 -4.68 18.07 -1.60
CA GLU A 83 -5.53 18.71 -0.57
C GLU A 83 -5.97 17.70 0.50
#